data_AF-A0A3M1L7R0-F1
#
_entry.id   AF-A0A3M1L7R0-F1
#
_cell.length_a   1.000
_cell.length_b   1.000
_cell.length_c   1.000
_cell.angle_alpha   90.00
_cell.angle_beta   90.00
_cell.angle_gamma   90.00
#
_symmetry.space_group_name_H-M   'P 1'
#
loop_
_entity.id
_entity.type
_entity.pdbx_description
1 polymer ?
#
loop_
_entity_poly.entity_id
_entity_poly.type
_entity_poly.pdbx_seq_one_letter_code
_entity_poly.pdbx_strand_id
1 'polypeptide(L)'
;MKKLLISSVLVGVLAMGGASQEAPRSSGFVFEPDTPHKVMLVLQAGWSDEPEARAAVARYLYEHYRAEKLELHQFQLGRERNLAVLVIQPFDSAQEALTFREWMLERNPDFLQMGITAWTAVISDENFLRLAQEPRLDAYRRFFRQHFLD
;
A
#
# COMPACT_ATOMS: atom_id res chain seq x y z
N MET A 1 16.47 -47.13 55.19
CA MET A 1 17.22 -46.45 56.28
C MET A 1 18.58 -46.01 55.74
N LYS A 2 18.99 -44.76 56.05
CA LYS A 2 20.36 -44.17 55.97
C LYS A 2 20.98 -43.99 54.56
N LYS A 3 21.71 -42.92 54.22
CA LYS A 3 21.94 -41.56 54.76
C LYS A 3 22.69 -40.76 53.66
N LEU A 4 22.48 -39.45 53.65
CA LEU A 4 23.16 -38.33 52.97
C LEU A 4 24.70 -38.43 52.81
N LEU A 5 25.26 -37.81 51.75
CA LEU A 5 26.13 -36.60 51.82
C LEU A 5 26.61 -36.08 50.44
N ILE A 6 26.12 -34.87 50.08
CA ILE A 6 26.77 -33.64 49.54
C ILE A 6 28.06 -33.76 48.69
N SER A 7 28.06 -33.18 47.48
CA SER A 7 29.03 -32.13 47.09
C SER A 7 28.61 -31.36 45.84
N SER A 8 28.62 -30.03 45.95
CA SER A 8 28.35 -29.04 44.92
C SER A 8 29.53 -28.90 43.96
N VAL A 9 29.28 -28.76 42.65
CA VAL A 9 30.08 -27.90 41.77
C VAL A 9 29.17 -27.22 40.75
N LEU A 10 29.26 -25.90 40.75
CA LEU A 10 28.63 -24.92 39.88
C LEU A 10 29.50 -24.72 38.63
N VAL A 11 29.01 -25.05 37.43
CA VAL A 11 29.46 -24.53 36.11
C VAL A 11 28.33 -24.87 35.13
N GLY A 12 27.81 -24.04 34.24
CA GLY A 12 28.04 -22.67 33.82
C GLY A 12 26.96 -22.38 32.76
N VAL A 13 26.61 -21.11 32.61
CA VAL A 13 25.56 -20.59 31.73
C VAL A 13 25.75 -21.03 30.27
N LEU A 14 24.68 -21.53 29.65
CA LEU A 14 24.41 -21.33 28.22
C LEU A 14 22.95 -20.91 28.08
N ALA A 15 22.76 -19.60 28.14
CA ALA A 15 21.57 -18.96 27.59
C ALA A 15 21.58 -19.22 26.07
N MET A 16 20.87 -20.26 25.65
CA MET A 16 20.47 -20.40 24.26
C MET A 16 19.45 -19.30 23.99
N GLY A 17 19.92 -18.25 23.33
CA GLY A 17 19.10 -17.12 22.89
C GLY A 17 17.91 -17.64 22.12
N GLY A 18 16.72 -17.44 22.69
CA GLY A 18 15.48 -17.50 21.93
C GLY A 18 15.54 -16.40 20.89
N ALA A 19 15.90 -16.75 19.67
CA ALA A 19 15.46 -16.00 18.51
C ALA A 19 13.94 -16.14 18.49
N SER A 20 13.26 -15.22 19.16
CA SER A 20 11.85 -14.96 18.90
C SER A 20 11.78 -14.64 17.41
N GLN A 21 11.34 -15.61 16.61
CA GLN A 21 10.75 -15.33 15.31
C GLN A 21 9.58 -14.39 15.61
N GLU A 22 9.81 -13.08 15.47
CA GLU A 22 8.73 -12.13 15.33
C GLU A 22 7.91 -12.63 14.15
N ALA A 23 6.73 -13.20 14.46
CA ALA A 23 5.70 -13.42 13.46
C ALA A 23 5.58 -12.12 12.64
N PRO A 24 5.49 -12.18 11.30
CA PRO A 24 5.38 -10.98 10.50
C PRO A 24 4.20 -10.18 11.05
N ARG A 25 4.48 -8.99 11.60
CA ARG A 25 3.45 -8.10 12.12
C ARG A 25 2.43 -7.97 11.00
N SER A 26 1.22 -8.47 11.23
CA SER A 26 0.17 -8.43 10.21
C SER A 26 0.10 -6.98 9.72
N SER A 27 0.15 -6.79 8.41
CA SER A 27 0.16 -5.44 7.83
C SER A 27 -1.09 -4.65 8.26
N GLY A 28 -2.12 -5.35 8.77
CA GLY A 28 -3.41 -4.80 9.18
C GLY A 28 -4.31 -4.53 7.98
N PHE A 29 -3.83 -4.86 6.77
CA PHE A 29 -4.58 -4.82 5.51
C PHE A 29 -5.11 -6.21 5.18
N VAL A 30 -6.24 -6.26 4.48
CA VAL A 30 -6.98 -7.48 4.17
C VAL A 30 -7.05 -7.68 2.66
N PHE A 31 -6.89 -8.92 2.19
CA PHE A 31 -6.99 -9.24 0.77
C PHE A 31 -8.41 -9.70 0.43
N GLU A 32 -9.14 -8.87 -0.33
CA GLU A 32 -10.55 -9.08 -0.65
C GLU A 32 -10.82 -8.76 -2.13
N PRO A 33 -10.30 -9.56 -3.08
CA PRO A 33 -10.21 -9.19 -4.49
C PRO A 33 -11.56 -8.96 -5.18
N ASP A 34 -12.64 -9.56 -4.67
CA ASP A 34 -13.99 -9.48 -5.24
C ASP A 34 -14.80 -8.27 -4.72
N THR A 35 -14.18 -7.38 -3.94
CA THR A 35 -14.82 -6.15 -3.46
C THR A 35 -14.48 -4.95 -4.34
N PRO A 36 -15.22 -3.84 -4.26
CA PRO A 36 -14.86 -2.62 -4.97
C PRO A 36 -13.44 -2.13 -4.65
N HIS A 37 -12.71 -1.79 -5.71
CA HIS A 37 -11.34 -1.31 -5.65
C HIS A 37 -11.18 0.06 -6.32
N LYS A 38 -10.03 0.65 -6.05
CA LYS A 38 -9.59 1.94 -6.55
C LYS A 38 -8.18 1.81 -7.09
N VAL A 39 -7.83 2.67 -8.04
CA VAL A 39 -6.44 2.88 -8.42
C VAL A 39 -5.94 4.12 -7.68
N MET A 40 -4.91 3.95 -6.87
CA MET A 40 -4.28 5.00 -6.09
C MET A 40 -2.96 5.41 -6.73
N LEU A 41 -2.81 6.71 -7.01
CA LEU A 41 -1.58 7.35 -7.47
C LEU A 41 -1.03 8.17 -6.29
N VAL A 42 0.12 7.78 -5.77
CA VAL A 42 0.84 8.54 -4.74
C VAL A 42 1.69 9.59 -5.42
N LEU A 43 1.48 10.86 -5.07
CA LEU A 43 2.26 11.96 -5.63
C LEU A 43 3.64 12.03 -4.99
N GLN A 44 4.62 12.53 -5.75
CA GLN A 44 5.97 12.76 -5.29
C GLN A 44 6.00 13.80 -4.16
N ALA A 45 6.67 13.48 -3.06
CA ALA A 45 6.80 14.40 -1.94
C ALA A 45 7.52 15.69 -2.37
N GLY A 46 6.97 16.84 -1.97
CA GLY A 46 7.50 18.15 -2.35
C GLY A 46 7.08 18.64 -3.74
N TRP A 47 6.32 17.86 -4.50
CA TRP A 47 5.64 18.37 -5.69
C TRP A 47 4.56 19.38 -5.27
N SER A 48 4.69 20.62 -5.72
CA SER A 48 3.80 21.71 -5.29
C SER A 48 2.57 21.91 -6.17
N ASP A 49 2.54 21.32 -7.38
CA ASP A 49 1.45 21.52 -8.34
C ASP A 49 0.50 20.32 -8.39
N GLU A 50 -0.20 20.09 -7.28
CA GLU A 50 -1.30 19.11 -7.21
C GLU A 50 -2.42 19.39 -8.23
N PRO A 51 -2.81 20.67 -8.51
CA PRO A 51 -3.77 20.98 -9.56
C PRO A 51 -3.34 20.49 -10.95
N GLU A 52 -2.07 20.68 -11.33
CA GLU A 52 -1.53 20.20 -12.60
C GLU A 52 -1.57 18.67 -12.67
N ALA A 53 -1.12 17.99 -11.61
CA ALA A 53 -1.19 16.53 -11.51
C ALA A 53 -2.62 16.02 -11.74
N ARG A 54 -3.60 16.61 -11.05
CA ARG A 54 -5.01 16.27 -11.19
C ARG A 54 -5.52 16.52 -12.61
N ALA A 55 -5.16 17.66 -13.21
CA ALA A 55 -5.58 18.02 -14.56
C ALA A 55 -5.02 17.04 -15.60
N ALA A 56 -3.75 16.62 -15.45
CA ALA A 56 -3.11 15.66 -16.33
C ALA A 56 -3.78 14.27 -16.27
N VAL A 57 -4.12 13.79 -15.06
CA VAL A 57 -4.85 12.52 -14.88
C VAL A 57 -6.28 12.65 -15.42
N ALA A 58 -6.97 13.75 -15.14
CA ALA A 58 -8.33 13.97 -15.65
C ALA A 58 -8.38 13.99 -17.18
N ARG A 59 -7.40 14.63 -17.83
CA ARG A 59 -7.26 14.64 -19.29
C ARG A 59 -7.06 13.22 -19.84
N TYR A 60 -6.15 12.44 -19.25
CA TYR A 60 -5.92 11.04 -19.63
C TYR A 60 -7.20 10.19 -19.53
N LEU A 61 -7.95 10.31 -18.42
CA LEU A 61 -9.22 9.61 -18.24
C LEU A 61 -10.25 10.02 -19.30
N TYR A 62 -10.34 11.31 -19.61
CA TYR A 62 -11.26 11.81 -20.64
C TYR A 62 -10.90 11.30 -22.05
N GLU A 63 -9.61 11.21 -22.37
CA GLU A 63 -9.14 10.79 -23.70
C GLU A 63 -9.29 9.28 -23.93
N HIS A 64 -9.20 8.47 -22.88
CA HIS A 64 -9.11 7.02 -23.02
C HIS A 64 -10.24 6.21 -22.37
N TYR A 65 -10.92 6.78 -21.37
CA TYR A 65 -11.91 6.07 -20.54
C TYR A 65 -13.22 6.86 -20.43
N ARG A 66 -13.53 7.72 -21.41
CA ARG A 66 -14.73 8.59 -21.40
C ARG A 66 -16.05 7.84 -21.15
N ALA A 67 -16.15 6.61 -21.62
CA ALA A 67 -17.34 5.78 -21.49
C ALA A 67 -17.50 5.16 -20.08
N GLU A 68 -16.42 5.04 -19.32
CA GLU A 68 -16.36 4.21 -18.09
C GLU A 68 -16.83 4.93 -16.82
N LYS A 69 -17.34 6.17 -16.92
CA LYS A 69 -17.83 6.96 -15.77
C LYS A 69 -16.85 7.00 -14.58
N LEU A 70 -15.55 6.88 -14.84
CA LEU A 70 -14.51 6.98 -13.83
C LEU A 70 -14.45 8.39 -13.26
N GLU A 71 -14.30 8.47 -11.95
CA GLU A 71 -14.13 9.69 -11.17
C GLU A 71 -12.69 9.78 -10.64
N LEU A 72 -12.19 11.01 -10.59
CA LEU A 72 -10.89 11.34 -10.03
C LEU A 72 -11.05 12.16 -8.77
N HIS A 73 -10.56 11.64 -7.66
CA HIS A 73 -10.61 12.27 -6.35
C HIS A 73 -9.20 12.55 -5.84
N GLN A 74 -9.04 13.63 -5.08
CA GLN A 74 -7.77 13.99 -4.45
C GLN A 74 -7.91 13.89 -2.93
N PHE A 75 -6.94 13.24 -2.28
CA PHE A 75 -6.90 13.11 -0.84
C PHE A 75 -5.52 13.50 -0.31
N GLN A 76 -5.51 14.02 0.91
CA GLN A 76 -4.30 14.17 1.72
C GLN A 76 -4.40 13.18 2.88
N LEU A 77 -3.54 12.17 2.87
CA LEU A 77 -3.52 11.12 3.88
C LEU A 77 -2.55 11.45 5.01
N GLY A 78 -2.84 10.88 6.19
CA GLY A 78 -2.02 11.05 7.39
C GLY A 78 -2.35 12.29 8.22
N ARG A 79 -1.92 12.27 9.49
CA ARG A 79 -2.24 13.31 10.49
C ARG A 79 -1.71 14.69 10.10
N GLU A 80 -0.56 14.73 9.43
CA GLU A 80 0.06 15.97 8.95
C GLU A 80 -0.28 16.27 7.48
N ARG A 81 -1.14 15.46 6.83
CA ARG A 81 -1.51 15.64 5.41
C ARG A 81 -0.31 15.72 4.47
N ASN A 82 0.74 14.98 4.79
CA ASN A 82 2.00 14.98 4.06
C ASN A 82 2.02 14.00 2.88
N LEU A 83 0.96 13.20 2.71
CA LEU A 83 0.85 12.22 1.64
C LEU A 83 -0.31 12.57 0.72
N ALA A 84 0.00 13.27 -0.38
CA ALA A 84 -0.97 13.57 -1.42
C ALA A 84 -1.19 12.36 -2.33
N VAL A 85 -2.45 11.98 -2.52
CA VAL A 85 -2.84 10.89 -3.42
C VAL A 85 -3.97 11.33 -4.34
N LEU A 86 -3.92 10.83 -5.58
CA LEU A 86 -5.05 10.84 -6.49
C LEU A 86 -5.65 9.43 -6.54
N VAL A 87 -6.98 9.36 -6.57
CA VAL A 87 -7.73 8.11 -6.53
C VAL A 87 -8.69 8.09 -7.71
N ILE A 88 -8.59 7.03 -8.52
CA ILE A 88 -9.47 6.76 -9.65
C ILE A 88 -10.41 5.63 -9.25
N GLN A 89 -11.71 5.82 -9.45
CA GLN A 89 -12.77 4.90 -9.02
C GLN A 89 -14.06 5.14 -9.84
N PRO A 90 -15.07 4.26 -9.77
CA PRO A 90 -15.08 2.94 -9.15
C PRO A 90 -14.43 1.87 -10.04
N PHE A 91 -14.05 0.75 -9.42
CA PHE A 91 -13.81 -0.54 -10.07
C PHE A 91 -14.50 -1.62 -9.24
N ASP A 92 -15.16 -2.58 -9.88
CA ASP A 92 -15.98 -3.58 -9.19
C ASP A 92 -15.13 -4.67 -8.51
N SER A 93 -13.89 -4.84 -8.94
CA SER A 93 -12.96 -5.84 -8.41
C SER A 93 -11.50 -5.37 -8.48
N ALA A 94 -10.64 -6.07 -7.74
CA ALA A 94 -9.19 -5.92 -7.83
C ALA A 94 -8.68 -6.15 -9.25
N GLN A 95 -9.23 -7.14 -9.97
CA GLN A 95 -8.78 -7.48 -11.33
C GLN A 95 -9.04 -6.35 -12.31
N GLU A 96 -10.21 -5.71 -12.23
CA GLU A 96 -10.57 -4.58 -13.10
C GLU A 96 -9.64 -3.38 -12.83
N ALA A 97 -9.44 -3.03 -11.57
CA ALA A 97 -8.52 -1.97 -11.16
C ALA A 97 -7.06 -2.28 -11.56
N LEU A 98 -6.63 -3.53 -11.47
CA LEU A 98 -5.30 -3.97 -11.90
C LEU A 98 -5.13 -3.84 -13.41
N THR A 99 -6.11 -4.29 -14.18
CA THR A 99 -6.12 -4.19 -15.64
C THR A 99 -6.02 -2.73 -16.08
N PHE A 100 -6.81 -1.84 -15.46
CA PHE A 100 -6.71 -0.40 -15.69
C PHE A 100 -5.30 0.12 -15.37
N ARG A 101 -4.76 -0.24 -14.21
CA ARG A 101 -3.43 0.21 -13.76
C ARG A 101 -2.33 -0.25 -14.72
N GLU A 102 -2.38 -1.49 -15.19
CA GLU A 102 -1.42 -2.06 -16.13
C GLU A 102 -1.46 -1.32 -17.47
N TRP A 103 -2.64 -1.13 -18.06
CA TRP A 103 -2.77 -0.35 -19.30
C TRP A 103 -2.29 1.10 -19.15
N MET A 104 -2.55 1.72 -18.01
CA MET A 104 -2.03 3.06 -17.69
C MET A 104 -0.50 3.07 -17.62
N LEU A 105 0.11 2.07 -16.97
CA LEU A 105 1.58 1.95 -16.89
C LEU A 105 2.20 1.67 -18.26
N GLU A 106 1.61 0.80 -19.07
CA GLU A 106 2.06 0.47 -20.42
C GLU A 106 2.02 1.66 -21.36
N ARG A 107 0.95 2.47 -21.28
CA ARG A 107 0.83 3.70 -22.07
C ARG A 107 1.76 4.81 -21.60
N ASN A 108 2.20 4.74 -20.34
CA ASN A 108 3.13 5.68 -19.73
C ASN A 108 2.75 7.15 -20.00
N PRO A 109 1.57 7.64 -19.57
CA PRO A 109 1.12 9.00 -19.85
C PRO A 109 2.00 10.07 -19.20
N ASP A 110 1.86 11.32 -19.65
CA ASP A 110 2.67 12.46 -19.20
C ASP A 110 2.82 12.55 -17.67
N PHE A 111 1.75 12.33 -16.91
CA PHE A 111 1.78 12.42 -15.44
C PHE A 111 2.62 11.32 -14.76
N LEU A 112 2.94 10.23 -15.47
CA LEU A 112 3.94 9.25 -15.03
C LEU A 112 5.34 9.66 -15.49
N GLN A 113 5.48 10.13 -16.73
CA GLN A 113 6.76 10.54 -17.31
C GLN A 113 7.41 11.74 -16.61
N MET A 114 6.59 12.70 -16.17
CA MET A 114 7.03 13.92 -15.50
C MET A 114 7.52 13.67 -14.06
N GLY A 115 7.45 12.44 -13.56
CA GLY A 115 7.86 12.11 -12.18
C GLY A 115 6.92 12.66 -11.11
N ILE A 116 5.71 13.08 -11.50
CA ILE A 116 4.67 13.59 -10.59
C ILE A 116 4.18 12.46 -9.68
N THR A 117 4.09 11.24 -10.23
CA THR A 117 3.62 10.06 -9.52
C THR A 117 4.78 9.23 -9.00
N ALA A 118 4.92 9.11 -7.68
CA ALA A 118 5.96 8.33 -7.04
C ALA A 118 5.66 6.82 -7.03
N TRP A 119 4.37 6.45 -6.91
CA TRP A 119 3.95 5.06 -6.80
C TRP A 119 2.48 4.88 -7.19
N THR A 120 2.14 3.73 -7.73
CA THR A 120 0.76 3.37 -8.08
C THR A 120 0.38 2.02 -7.49
N ALA A 121 -0.84 1.90 -6.99
CA ALA A 121 -1.36 0.66 -6.40
C ALA A 121 -2.86 0.51 -6.65
N VAL A 122 -3.35 -0.72 -6.51
CA VAL A 122 -4.79 -1.03 -6.44
C VAL A 122 -5.15 -1.25 -4.97
N ILE A 123 -6.25 -0.68 -4.50
CA ILE A 123 -6.65 -0.68 -3.09
C ILE A 123 -8.17 -0.79 -2.90
N SER A 124 -8.61 -1.67 -2.00
CA SER A 124 -10.02 -1.80 -1.63
C SER A 124 -10.49 -0.61 -0.79
N ASP A 125 -11.81 -0.40 -0.68
CA ASP A 125 -12.39 0.63 0.18
C ASP A 125 -11.91 0.54 1.62
N GLU A 126 -11.94 -0.67 2.19
CA GLU A 126 -11.54 -0.91 3.58
C GLU A 126 -10.05 -0.60 3.80
N ASN A 127 -9.18 -1.07 2.91
CA ASN A 127 -7.75 -0.80 3.01
C ASN A 127 -7.42 0.68 2.81
N PHE A 128 -8.18 1.39 1.96
CA PHE A 128 -8.02 2.83 1.78
C PHE A 128 -8.39 3.59 3.06
N LEU A 129 -9.48 3.23 3.73
CA LEU A 129 -9.85 3.81 5.02
C LEU A 129 -8.78 3.55 6.09
N ARG A 130 -8.24 2.33 6.15
CA ARG A 130 -7.15 1.98 7.07
C ARG A 130 -5.91 2.83 6.80
N LEU A 131 -5.53 2.99 5.53
CA LEU A 131 -4.39 3.83 5.13
C LEU A 131 -4.62 5.31 5.43
N ALA A 132 -5.86 5.80 5.30
CA ALA A 132 -6.20 7.18 5.64
C ALA A 132 -6.11 7.45 7.15
N GLN A 133 -6.51 6.49 7.99
CA GLN A 133 -6.47 6.59 9.46
C GLN A 133 -5.05 6.43 10.01
N GLU A 134 -4.30 5.48 9.48
CA GLU A 134 -2.94 5.17 9.89
C GLU A 134 -2.06 5.01 8.63
N PRO A 135 -1.36 6.07 8.19
CA PRO A 135 -0.66 6.13 6.90
C PRO A 135 0.63 5.27 6.89
N ARG A 136 0.46 3.95 6.92
CA ARG A 136 1.54 2.96 6.86
C ARG A 136 1.81 2.55 5.41
N LEU A 137 2.19 3.52 4.57
CA LEU A 137 2.37 3.31 3.12
C LEU A 137 3.36 2.18 2.81
N ASP A 138 4.48 2.07 3.55
CA ASP A 138 5.44 1.00 3.34
C ASP A 138 4.91 -0.38 3.73
N ALA A 139 4.03 -0.46 4.74
CA ALA A 139 3.33 -1.70 5.06
C ALA A 139 2.35 -2.08 3.94
N TYR A 140 1.66 -1.08 3.37
CA TYR A 140 0.77 -1.30 2.25
C TYR A 140 1.52 -1.72 0.98
N ARG A 141 2.68 -1.13 0.69
CA ARG A 141 3.56 -1.54 -0.43
C ARG A 141 3.97 -3.01 -0.34
N ARG A 142 4.30 -3.50 0.86
CA ARG A 142 4.64 -4.91 1.07
C ARG A 142 3.44 -5.81 0.86
N PHE A 143 2.30 -5.45 1.44
CA PHE A 143 1.03 -6.15 1.25
C PHE A 143 0.63 -6.20 -0.24
N PHE A 144 0.70 -5.07 -0.94
CA PHE A 144 0.35 -4.96 -2.35
C PHE A 144 1.19 -5.88 -3.22
N ARG A 145 2.50 -5.91 -2.99
CA ARG A 145 3.42 -6.80 -3.71
C ARG A 145 3.06 -8.27 -3.50
N GLN A 146 2.92 -8.68 -2.24
CA GLN A 146 2.64 -10.06 -1.85
C GLN A 146 1.32 -10.61 -2.42
N HIS A 147 0.33 -9.76 -2.66
CA HIS A 147 -1.03 -10.20 -2.98
C HIS A 147 -1.51 -9.85 -4.40
N PHE A 148 -0.88 -8.89 -5.07
CA PHE A 148 -1.35 -8.41 -6.38
C PHE A 148 -0.28 -8.40 -7.48
N LEU A 149 1.02 -8.54 -7.14
CA LEU A 149 2.11 -8.47 -8.12
C LEU A 149 2.92 -9.78 -8.24
N ASP A 150 2.66 -10.75 -7.38
CA ASP A 150 3.34 -12.05 -7.35
C ASP A 150 2.55 -13.11 -8.14
#